data_AF-A0A235IZT8-F1
#
_entry.id   AF-A0A235IZT8-F1
#
_cell.length_a   1.000
_cell.length_b   1.000
_cell.length_c   1.000
_cell.angle_alpha   90.00
_cell.angle_beta   90.00
_cell.angle_gamma   90.00
#
_symmetry.space_group_name_H-M   'P 1'
#
loop_
_entity.id
_entity.type
_entity.pdbx_description
1 polymer ?
#
loop_
_entity_poly.entity_id
_entity_poly.type
_entity_poly.pdbx_seq_one_letter_code
_entity_poly.pdbx_strand_id
1 'polypeptide(L)'
;MVATLDDTKRNAIAIRLADLKALQQLVIEKEQLFLKEGLDPEIADRIRNFLNDDEKNLGILETVIGQYGIQAEPRKIVREFIEKSKELFKSSELSLYDKVSQHELLKHQLVTTGLIVHKAAQKVGADVLLAIAPLNTINFENRAHQEQLKGILEILGVRELTGQDADQGIWARVQDALAAVSGVVGSAVTQASDKKDMNIQDAIRLDHNKLNTLFAELIQSDNPEKIQEYFGQIYKDLSVHAEAEEEVVYPKVRPFYGQNNTQELFNEQAHAKQALEEIKALSPSSPLFKEKVKQLREAISDHIRQEESTMFAAIRNNLSTEQSEQLATEFKAAKTRIQQKLGVVTESKV
;
A
#
# COMPACT_ATOMS: atom_id res chain seq x y z
N MET A 1 -12.87 42.29 7.53
CA MET A 1 -13.80 41.51 6.69
C MET A 1 -14.27 40.31 7.49
N VAL A 2 -15.58 40.02 7.50
CA VAL A 2 -16.12 38.79 8.11
C VAL A 2 -15.78 37.64 7.17
N ALA A 3 -15.03 36.63 7.63
CA ALA A 3 -14.67 35.48 6.81
C ALA A 3 -15.94 34.70 6.41
N THR A 4 -16.03 34.28 5.15
CA THR A 4 -17.14 33.43 4.71
C THR A 4 -16.98 32.00 5.25
N LEU A 5 -18.05 31.21 5.23
CA LEU A 5 -18.00 29.80 5.61
C LEU A 5 -17.01 29.02 4.72
N ASP A 6 -16.91 29.38 3.44
CA ASP A 6 -15.99 28.72 2.51
C ASP A 6 -14.54 29.16 2.73
N ASP A 7 -14.29 30.43 3.08
CA ASP A 7 -12.95 30.86 3.52
C ASP A 7 -12.49 30.08 4.76
N THR A 8 -13.42 29.83 5.69
CA THR A 8 -13.14 29.06 6.91
C THR A 8 -12.78 27.60 6.60
N LYS A 9 -13.52 26.94 5.69
CA LYS A 9 -13.21 25.56 5.27
C LYS A 9 -11.88 25.49 4.51
N ARG A 10 -11.62 26.45 3.61
CA ARG A 10 -10.38 26.52 2.84
C ARG A 10 -9.16 26.72 3.74
N ASN A 11 -9.27 27.63 4.70
CA ASN A 11 -8.24 27.81 5.73
C ASN A 11 -8.02 26.54 6.57
N ALA A 12 -9.08 25.80 6.91
CA ALA A 12 -8.94 24.54 7.63
C ALA A 12 -8.18 23.47 6.82
N ILE A 13 -8.39 23.41 5.50
CA ILE A 13 -7.61 22.54 4.60
C ILE A 13 -6.14 23.01 4.54
N ALA A 14 -5.89 24.31 4.39
CA ALA A 14 -4.53 24.86 4.39
C ALA A 14 -3.74 24.47 5.64
N ILE A 15 -4.36 24.59 6.82
CA ILE A 15 -3.75 24.20 8.10
C ILE A 15 -3.41 22.70 8.12
N ARG A 16 -4.27 21.84 7.57
CA ARG A 16 -4.00 20.39 7.49
C ARG A 16 -2.90 20.05 6.49
N LEU A 17 -2.80 20.78 5.38
CA LEU A 17 -1.67 20.65 4.45
C LEU A 17 -0.35 21.05 5.12
N ALA A 18 -0.36 22.13 5.93
CA ALA A 18 0.81 22.53 6.70
C ALA A 18 1.22 21.47 7.74
N ASP A 19 0.25 20.86 8.43
CA ASP A 19 0.53 19.72 9.32
C ASP A 19 1.15 18.53 8.57
N LEU A 20 0.59 18.16 7.42
CA LEU A 20 1.13 17.08 6.58
C LEU A 20 2.59 17.37 6.21
N LYS A 21 2.91 18.61 5.82
CA LYS A 21 4.28 18.99 5.46
C LYS A 21 5.22 18.84 6.65
N ALA A 22 4.82 19.34 7.81
CA ALA A 22 5.64 19.25 9.01
C ALA A 22 5.88 17.79 9.46
N LEU A 23 4.87 16.93 9.35
CA LEU A 23 4.98 15.50 9.65
C LEU A 23 5.82 14.75 8.61
N GLN A 24 5.70 15.10 7.33
CA GLN A 24 6.52 14.54 6.25
C GLN A 24 8.02 14.85 6.49
N GLN A 25 8.32 16.07 6.92
CA GLN A 25 9.68 16.47 7.28
C GLN A 25 10.22 15.63 8.46
N LEU A 26 9.39 15.39 9.48
CA LEU A 26 9.76 14.54 10.63
C LEU A 26 10.04 13.08 10.20
N VAL A 27 9.24 12.54 9.28
CA VAL A 27 9.44 11.19 8.72
C VAL A 27 10.80 11.07 8.04
N ILE A 28 11.13 12.03 7.17
CA ILE A 28 12.43 12.09 6.47
C ILE A 28 13.59 12.17 7.48
N GLU A 29 13.48 13.06 8.48
CA GLU A 29 14.50 13.19 9.52
C GLU A 29 14.74 11.87 10.29
N LYS A 30 13.68 11.12 10.57
CA LYS A 30 13.77 9.81 11.24
C LYS A 30 14.39 8.74 10.35
N GLU A 31 14.03 8.69 9.08
CA GLU A 31 14.60 7.74 8.12
C GLU A 31 16.10 7.96 7.92
N GLN A 32 16.52 9.23 7.82
CA GLN A 32 17.94 9.58 7.80
C GLN A 32 18.68 9.18 9.08
N LEU A 33 18.01 9.23 10.24
CA LEU A 33 18.58 8.80 11.51
C LEU A 33 18.69 7.28 11.60
N PHE A 34 17.66 6.54 11.20
CA PHE A 34 17.67 5.08 11.12
C PHE A 34 18.86 4.57 10.30
N LEU A 35 19.11 5.17 9.12
CA LEU A 35 20.24 4.79 8.26
C LEU A 35 21.62 5.02 8.91
N LYS A 36 21.70 5.85 9.96
CA LYS A 36 22.92 6.08 10.75
C LYS A 36 23.09 5.10 11.92
N GLU A 37 22.01 4.42 12.34
CA GLU A 37 22.03 3.52 13.51
C GLU A 37 22.57 2.10 13.20
N GLY A 38 23.08 1.86 11.98
CA GLY A 38 23.73 0.60 11.63
C GLY A 38 22.73 -0.57 11.47
N LEU A 39 21.65 -0.32 10.72
CA LEU A 39 20.65 -1.32 10.38
C LEU A 39 21.25 -2.51 9.61
N ASP A 40 20.60 -3.65 9.74
CA ASP A 40 20.77 -4.77 8.81
C ASP A 40 20.62 -4.29 7.35
N PRO A 41 21.44 -4.78 6.40
CA PRO A 41 21.42 -4.30 5.01
C PRO A 41 20.05 -4.32 4.34
N GLU A 42 19.24 -5.36 4.58
CA GLU A 42 17.91 -5.48 3.95
C GLU A 42 16.96 -4.41 4.49
N ILE A 43 16.98 -4.17 5.81
CA ILE A 43 16.18 -3.11 6.44
C ILE A 43 16.69 -1.74 6.01
N ALA A 44 18.01 -1.55 5.94
CA ALA A 44 18.62 -0.30 5.49
C ALA A 44 18.20 0.07 4.06
N ASP A 45 18.15 -0.90 3.15
CA ASP A 45 17.74 -0.67 1.76
C ASP A 45 16.26 -0.27 1.66
N ARG A 46 15.37 -0.90 2.44
CA ARG A 46 13.96 -0.50 2.54
C ARG A 46 13.80 0.92 3.04
N ILE A 47 14.46 1.26 4.16
CA ILE A 47 14.42 2.62 4.73
C ILE A 47 14.99 3.65 3.75
N ARG A 48 16.02 3.31 2.97
CA ARG A 48 16.57 4.20 1.93
C ARG A 48 15.58 4.44 0.79
N ASN A 49 14.81 3.42 0.41
CA ASN A 49 13.75 3.59 -0.58
C ASN A 49 12.62 4.47 -0.05
N PHE A 50 12.21 4.27 1.22
CA PHE A 50 11.24 5.17 1.85
C PHE A 50 11.74 6.61 1.80
N LEU A 51 12.97 6.84 2.26
CA LEU A 51 13.58 8.17 2.27
C LEU A 51 13.54 8.84 0.88
N ASN A 52 13.90 8.12 -0.18
CA ASN A 52 13.85 8.65 -1.54
C ASN A 52 12.43 9.02 -1.99
N ASP A 53 11.46 8.14 -1.74
CA ASP A 53 10.05 8.36 -2.07
C ASP A 53 9.48 9.52 -1.22
N ASP A 54 9.89 9.62 0.05
CA ASP A 54 9.46 10.64 1.00
C ASP A 54 10.03 12.03 0.72
N GLU A 55 11.29 12.12 0.27
CA GLU A 55 11.89 13.36 -0.21
C GLU A 55 11.18 13.87 -1.48
N LYS A 56 10.84 12.98 -2.40
CA LYS A 56 10.01 13.30 -3.57
C LYS A 56 8.61 13.76 -3.15
N ASN A 57 7.99 13.05 -2.21
CA ASN A 57 6.65 13.39 -1.69
C ASN A 57 6.62 14.75 -1.01
N LEU A 58 7.68 15.14 -0.30
CA LEU A 58 7.80 16.48 0.25
C LEU A 58 7.74 17.55 -0.84
N GLY A 59 8.45 17.37 -1.96
CA GLY A 59 8.39 18.29 -3.10
C GLY A 59 7.01 18.37 -3.76
N ILE A 60 6.31 17.24 -3.89
CA ILE A 60 4.91 17.21 -4.38
C ILE A 60 4.02 17.99 -3.42
N LEU A 61 4.17 17.78 -2.10
CA LEU A 61 3.36 18.43 -1.08
C LEU A 61 3.59 19.95 -1.04
N GLU A 62 4.83 20.40 -1.20
CA GLU A 62 5.16 21.82 -1.35
C GLU A 62 4.52 22.45 -2.58
N THR A 63 4.52 21.72 -3.70
CA THR A 63 3.83 22.13 -4.93
C THR A 63 2.33 22.25 -4.71
N VAL A 64 1.71 21.26 -4.05
CA VAL A 64 0.28 21.29 -3.68
C VAL A 64 -0.04 22.49 -2.80
N ILE A 65 0.77 22.77 -1.76
CA ILE A 65 0.57 23.93 -0.88
C ILE A 65 0.69 25.24 -1.67
N GLY A 66 1.67 25.35 -2.57
CA GLY A 66 1.85 26.51 -3.44
C GLY A 66 0.66 26.73 -4.37
N GLN A 67 0.17 25.68 -5.02
CA GLN A 67 -1.00 25.72 -5.91
C GLN A 67 -2.30 25.99 -5.15
N TYR A 68 -2.42 25.50 -3.91
CA TYR A 68 -3.56 25.77 -3.06
C TYR A 68 -3.70 27.26 -2.72
N GLY A 69 -2.57 27.97 -2.65
CA GLY A 69 -2.51 29.44 -2.59
C GLY A 69 -2.81 30.06 -1.21
N ILE A 70 -3.22 29.25 -0.22
CA ILE A 70 -3.44 29.69 1.16
C ILE A 70 -2.29 29.21 2.02
N GLN A 71 -1.50 30.15 2.52
CA GLN A 71 -0.41 29.87 3.45
C GLN A 71 -0.96 29.71 4.86
N ALA A 72 -0.55 28.62 5.53
CA ALA A 72 -0.93 28.33 6.89
C ALA A 72 0.25 27.71 7.64
N GLU A 73 0.22 27.88 8.96
CA GLU A 73 1.20 27.26 9.86
C GLU A 73 0.66 25.94 10.41
N PRO A 74 1.54 24.96 10.69
CA PRO A 74 1.15 23.73 11.38
C PRO A 74 0.54 24.06 12.75
N ARG A 75 -0.45 23.26 13.15
CA ARG A 75 -1.12 23.44 14.44
C ARG A 75 -0.12 23.31 15.58
N LYS A 76 -0.34 24.08 16.65
CA LYS A 76 0.50 24.04 17.87
C LYS A 76 0.70 22.62 18.39
N ILE A 77 -0.37 21.83 18.45
CA ILE A 77 -0.32 20.43 18.91
C ILE A 77 0.57 19.54 18.03
N VAL A 78 0.62 19.79 16.72
CA VAL A 78 1.48 19.05 15.79
C VAL A 78 2.94 19.45 16.00
N ARG A 79 3.23 20.75 16.17
CA ARG A 79 4.58 21.23 16.50
C ARG A 79 5.09 20.66 17.83
N GLU A 80 4.26 20.71 18.87
CA GLU A 80 4.59 20.13 20.19
C GLU A 80 4.80 18.60 20.09
N PHE A 81 4.00 17.91 19.29
CA PHE A 81 4.19 16.48 19.03
C PHE A 81 5.50 16.20 18.29
N ILE A 82 5.84 16.99 17.28
CA ILE A 82 7.10 16.85 16.53
C ILE A 82 8.30 16.99 17.47
N GLU A 83 8.34 18.02 18.30
CA GLU A 83 9.44 18.22 19.26
C GLU A 83 9.57 17.04 20.23
N LYS A 84 8.46 16.61 20.84
CA LYS A 84 8.46 15.44 21.72
C LYS A 84 8.89 14.16 21.01
N SER A 85 8.47 13.99 19.75
CA SER A 85 8.87 12.83 18.95
C SER A 85 10.36 12.83 18.67
N LYS A 86 10.95 14.01 18.37
CA LYS A 86 12.40 14.18 18.18
C LYS A 86 13.19 13.90 19.46
N GLU A 87 12.69 14.34 20.61
CA GLU A 87 13.30 14.04 21.91
C GLU A 87 13.28 12.54 22.21
N LEU A 88 12.10 11.91 22.09
CA LEU A 88 11.91 10.49 22.35
C LEU A 88 12.82 9.62 21.48
N PHE A 89 12.97 9.98 20.20
CA PHE A 89 13.75 9.19 19.26
C PHE A 89 15.27 9.30 19.47
N LYS A 90 15.74 10.37 20.13
CA LYS A 90 17.13 10.51 20.58
C LYS A 90 17.40 9.73 21.88
N SER A 91 16.36 9.29 22.59
CA SER A 91 16.53 8.50 23.80
C SER A 91 17.13 7.13 23.48
N SER A 92 18.07 6.68 24.31
CA SER A 92 18.60 5.32 24.28
C SER A 92 17.67 4.29 24.94
N GLU A 93 16.55 4.74 25.52
CA GLU A 93 15.57 3.87 26.17
C GLU A 93 14.72 3.08 25.18
N LEU A 94 14.56 3.58 23.94
CA LEU A 94 13.79 2.89 22.92
C LEU A 94 14.65 1.89 22.16
N SER A 95 14.14 0.67 22.01
CA SER A 95 14.73 -0.30 21.11
C SER A 95 14.57 0.14 19.66
N LEU A 96 15.28 -0.52 18.73
CA LEU A 96 15.09 -0.26 17.31
C LEU A 96 13.66 -0.62 16.87
N TYR A 97 13.08 -1.69 17.40
CA TYR A 97 11.68 -2.04 17.17
C TYR A 97 10.74 -0.90 17.62
N ASP A 98 10.93 -0.36 18.82
CA ASP A 98 10.09 0.73 19.33
C ASP A 98 10.17 1.97 18.43
N LYS A 99 11.38 2.35 18.00
CA LYS A 99 11.57 3.49 17.10
C LYS A 99 10.88 3.28 15.75
N VAL A 100 11.03 2.10 15.14
CA VAL A 100 10.36 1.75 13.87
C VAL A 100 8.84 1.67 14.05
N SER A 101 8.35 1.22 15.19
CA SER A 101 6.91 1.15 15.51
C SER A 101 6.31 2.55 15.58
N GLN A 102 7.00 3.48 16.25
CA GLN A 102 6.62 4.89 16.26
C GLN A 102 6.68 5.53 14.86
N HIS A 103 7.58 5.06 13.98
CA HIS A 103 7.64 5.50 12.58
C HIS A 103 6.45 5.02 11.76
N GLU A 104 6.03 3.76 11.93
CA GLU A 104 4.82 3.22 11.30
C GLU A 104 3.58 4.03 11.71
N LEU A 105 3.44 4.37 13.00
CA LEU A 105 2.33 5.20 13.47
C LEU A 105 2.32 6.60 12.84
N LEU A 106 3.50 7.20 12.60
CA LEU A 106 3.62 8.48 11.89
C LEU A 106 3.18 8.37 10.44
N LYS A 107 3.60 7.30 9.75
CA LYS A 107 3.17 7.00 8.38
C LYS A 107 1.66 6.82 8.30
N HIS A 108 1.06 6.10 9.26
CA HIS A 108 -0.39 5.96 9.38
C HIS A 108 -1.10 7.31 9.51
N GLN A 109 -0.55 8.21 10.34
CA GLN A 109 -1.10 9.54 10.54
C GLN A 109 -1.04 10.40 9.26
N LEU A 110 0.05 10.30 8.47
CA LEU A 110 0.16 10.97 7.17
C LEU A 110 -0.92 10.50 6.20
N VAL A 111 -1.07 9.18 6.02
CA VAL A 111 -2.09 8.60 5.12
C VAL A 111 -3.48 9.04 5.54
N THR A 112 -3.82 8.90 6.81
CA THR A 112 -5.16 9.24 7.31
C THR A 112 -5.46 10.73 7.14
N THR A 113 -4.48 11.60 7.43
CA THR A 113 -4.65 13.04 7.28
C THR A 113 -4.80 13.44 5.81
N GLY A 114 -4.01 12.86 4.90
CA GLY A 114 -4.10 13.10 3.46
C GLY A 114 -5.44 12.64 2.88
N LEU A 115 -5.97 11.50 3.30
CA LEU A 115 -7.31 11.03 2.91
C LEU A 115 -8.42 11.97 3.40
N ILE A 116 -8.32 12.46 4.64
CA ILE A 116 -9.29 13.42 5.19
C ILE A 116 -9.25 14.73 4.39
N VAL A 117 -8.06 15.25 4.06
CA VAL A 117 -7.90 16.43 3.20
C VAL A 117 -8.55 16.20 1.83
N HIS A 118 -8.31 15.03 1.22
CA HIS A 118 -8.95 14.65 -0.04
C HIS A 118 -10.49 14.68 0.06
N LYS A 119 -11.05 14.04 1.09
CA LYS A 119 -12.51 14.01 1.30
C LYS A 119 -13.09 15.38 1.62
N ALA A 120 -12.38 16.22 2.36
CA ALA A 120 -12.78 17.59 2.63
C ALA A 120 -12.83 18.42 1.35
N ALA A 121 -11.82 18.31 0.49
CA ALA A 121 -11.75 19.02 -0.78
C ALA A 121 -12.95 18.71 -1.70
N GLN A 122 -13.38 17.44 -1.76
CA GLN A 122 -14.59 17.02 -2.50
C GLN A 122 -15.86 17.77 -2.06
N LYS A 123 -15.90 18.28 -0.81
CA LYS A 123 -17.04 19.04 -0.27
C LYS A 123 -16.88 20.56 -0.40
N VAL A 124 -15.66 21.06 -0.59
CA VAL A 124 -15.39 22.50 -0.66
C VAL A 124 -15.53 23.03 -2.08
N GLY A 125 -14.99 22.34 -3.08
CA GLY A 125 -15.07 22.81 -4.46
C GLY A 125 -14.18 22.03 -5.42
N ALA A 126 -14.55 22.04 -6.71
CA ALA A 126 -13.79 21.36 -7.75
C ALA A 126 -12.39 21.94 -7.95
N ASP A 127 -12.24 23.26 -7.80
CA ASP A 127 -10.95 23.96 -7.85
C ASP A 127 -10.01 23.49 -6.72
N VAL A 128 -10.54 23.32 -5.50
CA VAL A 128 -9.80 22.79 -4.37
C VAL A 128 -9.40 21.34 -4.59
N LEU A 129 -10.31 20.50 -5.10
CA LEU A 129 -10.02 19.10 -5.41
C LEU A 129 -8.92 18.95 -6.47
N LEU A 130 -8.93 19.80 -7.50
CA LEU A 130 -7.88 19.83 -8.52
C LEU A 130 -6.52 20.22 -7.92
N ALA A 131 -6.48 21.27 -7.08
CA ALA A 131 -5.24 21.75 -6.48
C ALA A 131 -4.56 20.70 -5.58
N ILE A 132 -5.34 19.82 -4.94
CA ILE A 132 -4.81 18.77 -4.05
C ILE A 132 -4.72 17.38 -4.70
N ALA A 133 -5.07 17.24 -5.98
CA ALA A 133 -5.06 15.95 -6.67
C ALA A 133 -3.71 15.20 -6.57
N PRO A 134 -2.54 15.86 -6.61
CA PRO A 134 -1.25 15.18 -6.43
C PRO A 134 -1.06 14.49 -5.06
N LEU A 135 -1.84 14.83 -4.03
CA LEU A 135 -1.79 14.14 -2.74
C LEU A 135 -2.18 12.65 -2.84
N ASN A 136 -2.90 12.25 -3.88
CA ASN A 136 -3.28 10.85 -4.07
C ASN A 136 -2.05 9.95 -4.26
N THR A 137 -1.02 10.45 -4.97
CA THR A 137 0.26 9.74 -5.13
C THR A 137 0.94 9.55 -3.77
N ILE A 138 1.04 10.62 -2.98
CA ILE A 138 1.62 10.60 -1.63
C ILE A 138 0.88 9.60 -0.72
N ASN A 139 -0.46 9.57 -0.78
CA ASN A 139 -1.26 8.65 0.01
C ASN A 139 -1.04 7.19 -0.40
N PHE A 140 -0.88 6.92 -1.70
CA PHE A 140 -0.63 5.58 -2.21
C PHE A 140 0.76 5.08 -1.80
N GLU A 141 1.80 5.88 -2.00
CA GLU A 141 3.18 5.53 -1.64
C GLU A 141 3.30 5.31 -0.12
N ASN A 142 2.72 6.18 0.70
CA ASN A 142 2.75 5.99 2.15
C ASN A 142 2.03 4.71 2.62
N ARG A 143 0.94 4.28 1.96
CA ARG A 143 0.32 2.98 2.26
C ARG A 143 1.23 1.81 1.93
N ALA A 144 1.93 1.87 0.80
CA ALA A 144 2.92 0.85 0.45
C ALA A 144 4.05 0.79 1.49
N HIS A 145 4.51 1.93 2.01
CA HIS A 145 5.51 1.98 3.07
C HIS A 145 4.99 1.34 4.38
N GLN A 146 3.73 1.57 4.75
CA GLN A 146 3.13 0.96 5.94
C GLN A 146 3.14 -0.57 5.88
N GLU A 147 2.79 -1.17 4.74
CA GLU A 147 2.82 -2.63 4.61
C GLU A 147 4.26 -3.18 4.72
N GLN A 148 5.24 -2.48 4.15
CA GLN A 148 6.65 -2.89 4.30
C GLN A 148 7.16 -2.69 5.74
N LEU A 149 6.73 -1.64 6.44
CA LEU A 149 7.08 -1.39 7.84
C LEU A 149 6.55 -2.49 8.76
N LYS A 150 5.37 -3.07 8.49
CA LYS A 150 4.88 -4.24 9.24
C LYS A 150 5.84 -5.42 9.15
N GLY A 151 6.37 -5.71 7.95
CA GLY A 151 7.37 -6.77 7.77
C GLY A 151 8.68 -6.47 8.50
N ILE A 152 9.14 -5.21 8.50
CA ILE A 152 10.31 -4.80 9.28
C ILE A 152 10.05 -4.99 10.78
N LEU A 153 8.87 -4.60 11.27
CA LEU A 153 8.49 -4.76 12.68
C LEU A 153 8.43 -6.21 13.12
N GLU A 154 7.96 -7.11 12.27
CA GLU A 154 7.97 -8.54 12.52
C GLU A 154 9.41 -9.05 12.68
N ILE A 155 10.30 -8.72 11.74
CA ILE A 155 11.72 -9.12 11.80
C ILE A 155 12.38 -8.58 13.08
N LEU A 156 12.20 -7.29 13.36
CA LEU A 156 12.81 -6.65 14.53
C LEU A 156 12.23 -7.20 15.83
N GLY A 157 10.91 -7.40 15.90
CA GLY A 157 10.22 -7.91 17.08
C GLY A 157 10.59 -9.36 17.39
N VAL A 158 10.64 -10.24 16.39
CA VAL A 158 11.08 -11.63 16.57
C VAL A 158 12.54 -11.67 17.04
N ARG A 159 13.42 -10.88 16.41
CA ARG A 159 14.84 -10.77 16.82
C ARG A 159 14.97 -10.28 18.25
N GLU A 160 14.22 -9.25 18.63
CA GLU A 160 14.26 -8.68 19.98
C GLU A 160 13.77 -9.68 21.03
N LEU A 161 12.67 -10.39 20.76
CA LEU A 161 12.05 -11.30 21.73
C LEU A 161 12.76 -12.65 21.83
N THR A 162 13.36 -13.14 20.75
CA THR A 162 13.88 -14.52 20.66
C THR A 162 15.40 -14.59 20.45
N GLY A 163 16.03 -13.51 19.99
CA GLY A 163 17.42 -13.51 19.53
C GLY A 163 17.64 -14.23 18.20
N GLN A 164 16.58 -14.61 17.47
CA GLN A 164 16.63 -15.33 16.20
C GLN A 164 15.98 -14.53 15.06
N ASP A 165 16.36 -14.83 13.82
CA ASP A 165 15.70 -14.27 12.65
C ASP A 165 14.28 -14.82 12.50
N ALA A 166 13.34 -13.99 12.06
CA ALA A 166 12.02 -14.46 11.64
C ALA A 166 12.18 -15.39 10.42
N ASP A 167 11.40 -16.48 10.38
CA ASP A 167 11.41 -17.40 9.24
C ASP A 167 11.07 -16.63 7.95
N GLN A 168 12.06 -16.47 7.06
CA GLN A 168 11.97 -15.60 5.86
C GLN A 168 10.96 -16.06 4.79
N GLY A 169 10.15 -17.07 5.09
CA GLY A 169 9.11 -17.54 4.18
C GLY A 169 8.11 -16.43 3.89
N ILE A 170 8.09 -15.95 2.64
CA ILE A 170 7.07 -15.06 2.07
C ILE A 170 5.65 -15.51 2.44
N TRP A 171 5.46 -16.82 2.67
CA TRP A 171 4.24 -17.44 3.15
C TRP A 171 3.85 -17.07 4.60
N ALA A 172 4.80 -16.91 5.52
CA ALA A 172 4.53 -16.47 6.90
C ALA A 172 4.04 -15.02 6.91
N ARG A 173 4.74 -14.10 6.24
CA ARG A 173 4.34 -12.67 6.14
C ARG A 173 2.95 -12.46 5.53
N VAL A 174 2.61 -13.23 4.49
CA VAL A 174 1.28 -13.19 3.87
C VAL A 174 0.25 -13.84 4.79
N GLN A 175 0.57 -14.95 5.45
CA GLN A 175 -0.32 -15.58 6.45
C GLN A 175 -0.55 -14.70 7.68
N ASP A 176 0.44 -13.97 8.16
CA ASP A 176 0.36 -13.12 9.34
C ASP A 176 -0.42 -11.83 9.04
N ALA A 177 -0.22 -11.24 7.87
CA ALA A 177 -1.10 -10.18 7.36
C ALA A 177 -2.54 -10.68 7.18
N LEU A 178 -2.73 -11.90 6.66
CA LEU A 178 -4.04 -12.55 6.55
C LEU A 178 -4.65 -12.87 7.92
N ALA A 179 -3.86 -13.28 8.91
CA ALA A 179 -4.32 -13.62 10.27
C ALA A 179 -4.71 -12.37 11.05
N ALA A 180 -3.95 -11.28 10.91
CA ALA A 180 -4.25 -9.99 11.52
C ALA A 180 -5.51 -9.34 10.91
N VAL A 181 -5.73 -9.49 9.60
CA VAL A 181 -6.93 -8.95 8.91
C VAL A 181 -8.16 -9.86 9.09
N SER A 182 -7.97 -11.17 9.22
CA SER A 182 -9.08 -12.12 9.46
C SER A 182 -9.45 -12.30 10.94
N GLY A 183 -8.69 -11.70 11.86
CA GLY A 183 -8.91 -11.81 13.31
C GLY A 183 -8.54 -13.17 13.91
N VAL A 184 -7.82 -14.02 13.17
CA VAL A 184 -7.46 -15.38 13.62
C VAL A 184 -6.01 -15.39 14.13
N VAL A 185 -5.73 -14.63 15.18
CA VAL A 185 -4.57 -14.94 16.04
C VAL A 185 -5.05 -15.94 17.08
N GLY A 186 -4.34 -17.06 17.18
CA GLY A 186 -4.68 -18.22 18.01
C GLY A 186 -5.40 -17.88 19.31
N SER A 187 -6.68 -18.23 19.36
CA SER A 187 -7.39 -18.49 20.60
C SER A 187 -8.29 -19.69 20.35
N ALA A 188 -7.77 -20.87 20.69
CA ALA A 188 -8.66 -21.88 21.25
C ALA A 188 -9.41 -21.17 22.39
N VAL A 189 -10.74 -21.07 22.27
CA VAL A 189 -11.64 -20.30 23.14
C VAL A 189 -11.81 -18.81 22.76
N THR A 190 -12.27 -18.54 21.54
CA THR A 190 -13.45 -17.66 21.37
C THR A 190 -14.40 -18.32 20.38
N GLN A 191 -15.65 -18.46 20.80
CA GLN A 191 -16.72 -19.11 20.07
C GLN A 191 -17.05 -18.32 18.80
N ALA A 192 -17.14 -19.02 17.67
CA ALA A 192 -18.05 -18.76 16.55
C ALA A 192 -18.44 -17.28 16.33
N SER A 193 -17.53 -16.51 15.72
CA SER A 193 -17.92 -15.36 14.88
C SER A 193 -17.43 -15.64 13.46
N ASP A 194 -18.38 -16.17 12.70
CA ASP A 194 -18.44 -16.44 11.27
C ASP A 194 -17.34 -15.96 10.32
N LYS A 195 -17.02 -16.89 9.41
CA LYS A 195 -16.27 -16.82 8.16
C LYS A 195 -16.91 -15.88 7.11
N LYS A 196 -17.63 -14.83 7.54
CA LYS A 196 -18.62 -14.08 6.73
C LYS A 196 -18.18 -12.66 6.32
N ASP A 197 -17.15 -12.07 6.92
CA ASP A 197 -16.97 -10.61 6.78
C ASP A 197 -16.07 -10.11 5.63
N MET A 198 -15.50 -10.99 4.79
CA MET A 198 -14.58 -10.54 3.72
C MET A 198 -15.30 -10.29 2.38
N ASN A 199 -15.50 -9.03 2.03
CA ASN A 199 -16.09 -8.59 0.77
C ASN A 199 -15.08 -8.61 -0.41
N ILE A 200 -15.57 -8.39 -1.63
CA ILE A 200 -14.73 -8.48 -2.85
C ILE A 200 -13.62 -7.42 -2.88
N GLN A 201 -13.89 -6.20 -2.43
CA GLN A 201 -12.89 -5.13 -2.42
C GLN A 201 -11.74 -5.46 -1.47
N ASP A 202 -12.03 -6.11 -0.35
CA ASP A 202 -11.00 -6.56 0.59
C ASP A 202 -10.18 -7.71 -0.02
N ALA A 203 -10.84 -8.67 -0.68
CA ALA A 203 -10.15 -9.78 -1.34
C ALA A 203 -9.19 -9.31 -2.46
N ILE A 204 -9.62 -8.39 -3.31
CA ILE A 204 -8.80 -7.81 -4.39
C ILE A 204 -7.64 -6.99 -3.79
N ARG A 205 -7.92 -6.14 -2.79
CA ARG A 205 -6.88 -5.33 -2.13
C ARG A 205 -5.79 -6.18 -1.47
N LEU A 206 -6.13 -7.34 -0.91
CA LEU A 206 -5.15 -8.27 -0.37
C LEU A 206 -4.17 -8.77 -1.44
N ASP A 207 -4.66 -9.07 -2.65
CA ASP A 207 -3.80 -9.45 -3.77
C ASP A 207 -2.92 -8.27 -4.22
N HIS A 208 -3.49 -7.06 -4.33
CA HIS A 208 -2.74 -5.85 -4.68
C HIS A 208 -1.60 -5.57 -3.72
N ASN A 209 -1.87 -5.66 -2.41
CA ASN A 209 -0.85 -5.46 -1.38
C ASN A 209 0.26 -6.51 -1.47
N LYS A 210 -0.11 -7.78 -1.70
CA LYS A 210 0.88 -8.85 -1.90
C LYS A 210 1.76 -8.58 -3.12
N LEU A 211 1.18 -8.19 -4.25
CA LEU A 211 1.93 -7.83 -5.46
C LEU A 211 2.87 -6.65 -5.21
N ASN A 212 2.41 -5.59 -4.56
CA ASN A 212 3.24 -4.42 -4.22
C ASN A 212 4.44 -4.81 -3.37
N THR A 213 4.25 -5.68 -2.37
CA THR A 213 5.35 -6.22 -1.56
C THR A 213 6.32 -7.00 -2.45
N LEU A 214 5.85 -7.98 -3.23
CA LEU A 214 6.72 -8.80 -4.08
C LEU A 214 7.53 -7.96 -5.08
N PHE A 215 6.92 -6.96 -5.71
CA PHE A 215 7.65 -6.04 -6.60
C PHE A 215 8.76 -5.29 -5.85
N ALA A 216 8.48 -4.82 -4.63
CA ALA A 216 9.49 -4.15 -3.82
C ALA A 216 10.63 -5.10 -3.43
N GLU A 217 10.32 -6.31 -2.95
CA GLU A 217 11.33 -7.34 -2.61
C GLU A 217 12.22 -7.66 -3.82
N LEU A 218 11.62 -7.86 -5.00
CA LEU A 218 12.34 -8.18 -6.23
C LEU A 218 13.29 -7.07 -6.63
N ILE A 219 12.81 -5.82 -6.66
CA ILE A 219 13.60 -4.67 -7.09
C ILE A 219 14.80 -4.46 -6.16
N GLN A 220 14.60 -4.68 -4.85
CA GLN A 220 15.62 -4.50 -3.82
C GLN A 220 16.64 -5.65 -3.75
N SER A 221 16.25 -6.86 -4.13
CA SER A 221 17.14 -8.02 -4.05
C SER A 221 18.24 -7.98 -5.12
N ASP A 222 19.49 -8.20 -4.74
CA ASP A 222 20.60 -8.46 -5.68
C ASP A 222 20.97 -9.94 -5.79
N ASN A 223 20.26 -10.83 -5.08
CA ASN A 223 20.44 -12.27 -5.19
C ASN A 223 19.61 -12.81 -6.38
N PRO A 224 20.23 -13.34 -7.45
CA PRO A 224 19.51 -13.84 -8.62
C PRO A 224 18.48 -14.94 -8.33
N GLU A 225 18.74 -15.81 -7.34
CA GLU A 225 17.81 -16.87 -6.94
C GLU A 225 16.55 -16.28 -6.29
N LYS A 226 16.71 -15.33 -5.36
CA LYS A 226 15.59 -14.60 -4.76
C LYS A 226 14.81 -13.79 -5.80
N ILE A 227 15.50 -13.08 -6.71
CA ILE A 227 14.85 -12.35 -7.81
C ILE A 227 13.98 -13.31 -8.65
N GLN A 228 14.50 -14.47 -9.00
CA GLN A 228 13.78 -15.47 -9.77
C GLN A 228 12.55 -16.00 -9.00
N GLU A 229 12.70 -16.27 -7.71
CA GLU A 229 11.60 -16.69 -6.83
C GLU A 229 10.50 -15.62 -6.76
N TYR A 230 10.86 -14.38 -6.44
CA TYR A 230 9.90 -13.26 -6.37
C TYR A 230 9.19 -13.06 -7.70
N PHE A 231 9.92 -13.10 -8.82
CA PHE A 231 9.33 -12.95 -10.14
C PHE A 231 8.37 -14.09 -10.48
N GLY A 232 8.76 -15.34 -10.18
CA GLY A 232 7.87 -16.49 -10.36
C GLY A 232 6.57 -16.35 -9.57
N GLN A 233 6.65 -15.82 -8.35
CA GLN A 233 5.49 -15.55 -7.52
C GLN A 233 4.63 -14.39 -8.07
N ILE A 234 5.23 -13.28 -8.52
CA ILE A 234 4.53 -12.17 -9.19
C ILE A 234 3.80 -12.68 -10.43
N TYR A 235 4.50 -13.41 -11.29
CA TYR A 235 3.96 -13.97 -12.52
C TYR A 235 2.70 -14.80 -12.24
N LYS A 236 2.79 -15.70 -11.25
CA LYS A 236 1.66 -16.54 -10.83
C LYS A 236 0.52 -15.70 -10.28
N ASP A 237 0.79 -14.86 -9.28
CA ASP A 237 -0.25 -14.14 -8.55
C ASP A 237 -0.98 -13.16 -9.47
N LEU A 238 -0.24 -12.41 -10.29
CA LEU A 238 -0.82 -11.47 -11.23
C LEU A 238 -1.67 -12.18 -12.30
N SER A 239 -1.19 -13.31 -12.84
CA SER A 239 -1.93 -14.08 -13.84
C SER A 239 -3.24 -14.63 -13.28
N VAL A 240 -3.18 -15.23 -12.08
CA VAL A 240 -4.35 -15.80 -11.38
C VAL A 240 -5.34 -14.70 -11.01
N HIS A 241 -4.85 -13.58 -10.50
CA HIS A 241 -5.66 -12.44 -10.10
C HIS A 241 -6.43 -11.87 -11.30
N ALA A 242 -5.70 -11.50 -12.37
CA ALA A 242 -6.31 -10.92 -13.56
C ALA A 242 -7.32 -11.88 -14.22
N GLU A 243 -7.00 -13.17 -14.40
CA GLU A 243 -7.96 -14.13 -14.98
C GLU A 243 -9.21 -14.30 -14.10
N ALA A 244 -9.08 -14.23 -12.76
CA ALA A 244 -10.23 -14.29 -11.86
C ALA A 244 -11.09 -13.02 -11.89
N GLU A 245 -10.49 -11.83 -12.03
CA GLU A 245 -11.25 -10.59 -12.20
C GLU A 245 -11.99 -10.55 -13.53
N GLU A 246 -11.31 -10.94 -14.61
CA GLU A 246 -11.90 -11.05 -15.95
C GLU A 246 -13.08 -12.02 -16.00
N GLU A 247 -12.99 -13.15 -15.29
CA GLU A 247 -14.03 -14.17 -15.29
C GLU A 247 -15.22 -13.83 -14.38
N VAL A 248 -14.96 -13.24 -13.20
CA VAL A 248 -15.97 -13.12 -12.13
C VAL A 248 -16.35 -11.66 -11.86
N VAL A 249 -15.37 -10.78 -11.67
CA VAL A 249 -15.59 -9.42 -11.17
C VAL A 249 -16.09 -8.52 -12.30
N TYR A 250 -15.37 -8.47 -13.42
CA TYR A 250 -15.66 -7.58 -14.54
C TYR A 250 -17.06 -7.79 -15.13
N PRO A 251 -17.55 -9.03 -15.35
CA PRO A 251 -18.92 -9.25 -15.80
C PRO A 251 -19.96 -8.72 -14.81
N LYS A 252 -19.68 -8.82 -13.50
CA LYS A 252 -20.60 -8.40 -12.45
C LYS A 252 -20.68 -6.89 -12.32
N VAL A 253 -19.56 -6.18 -12.46
CA VAL A 253 -19.50 -4.72 -12.27
C VAL A 253 -19.84 -3.92 -13.53
N ARG A 254 -19.62 -4.50 -14.72
CA ARG A 254 -19.84 -3.86 -16.03
C ARG A 254 -21.19 -3.13 -16.17
N PRO A 255 -22.34 -3.65 -15.69
CA PRO A 255 -23.64 -2.96 -15.81
C PRO A 255 -23.72 -1.61 -15.08
N PHE A 256 -22.94 -1.41 -14.02
CA PHE A 256 -23.00 -0.19 -13.19
C PHE A 256 -21.70 0.61 -13.14
N TYR A 257 -20.55 -0.01 -13.41
CA TYR A 257 -19.27 0.67 -13.55
C TYR A 257 -19.04 1.23 -14.96
N GLY A 258 -19.71 0.63 -15.96
CA GLY A 258 -19.73 1.08 -17.35
C GLY A 258 -18.80 0.29 -18.26
N GLN A 259 -19.27 0.02 -19.49
CA GLN A 259 -18.55 -0.80 -20.48
C GLN A 259 -17.15 -0.28 -20.79
N ASN A 260 -17.00 1.03 -21.02
CA ASN A 260 -15.71 1.61 -21.40
C ASN A 260 -14.69 1.49 -20.26
N ASN A 261 -15.12 1.78 -19.02
CA ASN A 261 -14.24 1.69 -17.85
C ASN A 261 -13.81 0.24 -17.58
N THR A 262 -14.72 -0.73 -17.72
CA THR A 262 -14.35 -2.16 -17.58
C THR A 262 -13.46 -2.63 -18.74
N GLN A 263 -13.66 -2.12 -19.96
CA GLN A 263 -12.82 -2.47 -21.10
C GLN A 263 -11.40 -1.91 -20.98
N GLU A 264 -11.25 -0.72 -20.40
CA GLU A 264 -9.94 -0.12 -20.11
C GLU A 264 -9.14 -1.02 -19.15
N LEU A 265 -9.72 -1.40 -18.01
CA LEU A 265 -9.09 -2.32 -17.05
C LEU A 265 -8.67 -3.64 -17.71
N PHE A 266 -9.53 -4.22 -18.54
CA PHE A 266 -9.22 -5.45 -19.28
C PHE A 266 -8.00 -5.26 -20.22
N ASN A 267 -7.92 -4.12 -20.92
CA ASN A 267 -6.81 -3.84 -21.82
C ASN A 267 -5.49 -3.63 -21.06
N GLU A 268 -5.54 -2.97 -19.90
CA GLU A 268 -4.37 -2.80 -19.03
C GLU A 268 -3.84 -4.15 -18.54
N GLN A 269 -4.73 -5.06 -18.10
CA GLN A 269 -4.34 -6.41 -17.69
C GLN A 269 -3.77 -7.22 -18.85
N ALA A 270 -4.30 -7.08 -20.05
CA ALA A 270 -3.75 -7.72 -21.25
C ALA A 270 -2.31 -7.25 -21.54
N HIS A 271 -2.04 -5.95 -21.45
CA HIS A 271 -0.69 -5.41 -21.60
C HIS A 271 0.24 -5.90 -20.48
N ALA A 272 -0.22 -5.97 -19.23
CA ALA A 272 0.56 -6.49 -18.12
C ALA A 272 0.93 -7.97 -18.29
N LYS A 273 -0.01 -8.80 -18.77
CA LYS A 273 0.24 -10.22 -19.12
C LYS A 273 1.28 -10.36 -20.22
N GLN A 274 1.24 -9.51 -21.25
CA GLN A 274 2.28 -9.48 -22.29
C GLN A 274 3.65 -9.13 -21.70
N ALA A 275 3.72 -8.08 -20.88
CA ALA A 275 4.97 -7.67 -20.22
C ALA A 275 5.54 -8.77 -19.31
N LEU A 276 4.69 -9.56 -18.64
CA LEU A 276 5.12 -10.73 -17.87
C LEU A 276 5.83 -11.78 -18.75
N GLU A 277 5.29 -12.10 -19.93
CA GLU A 277 5.96 -13.04 -20.85
C GLU A 277 7.29 -12.49 -21.38
N GLU A 278 7.33 -11.18 -21.69
CA GLU A 278 8.56 -10.52 -22.11
C GLU A 278 9.65 -10.59 -21.03
N ILE A 279 9.29 -10.31 -19.77
CA ILE A 279 10.24 -10.35 -18.63
C ILE A 279 10.68 -11.79 -18.36
N LYS A 280 9.78 -12.76 -18.44
CA LYS A 280 10.07 -14.18 -18.22
C LYS A 280 11.13 -14.74 -19.18
N ALA A 281 11.25 -14.17 -20.37
CA ALA A 281 12.27 -14.53 -21.34
C ALA A 281 13.67 -13.94 -21.03
N LEU A 282 13.76 -13.01 -20.08
CA LEU A 282 15.01 -12.36 -19.69
C LEU A 282 15.70 -13.11 -18.54
N SER A 283 17.03 -12.98 -18.48
CA SER A 283 17.81 -13.51 -17.35
C SER A 283 17.62 -12.63 -16.11
N PRO A 284 17.34 -13.20 -14.91
CA PRO A 284 17.22 -12.45 -13.66
C PRO A 284 18.45 -11.60 -13.28
N SER A 285 19.64 -11.95 -13.78
CA SER A 285 20.87 -11.20 -13.56
C SER A 285 21.10 -10.06 -14.56
N SER A 286 20.25 -9.93 -15.57
CA SER A 286 20.35 -8.86 -16.57
C SER A 286 19.82 -7.54 -16.02
N PRO A 287 20.52 -6.40 -16.21
CA PRO A 287 19.98 -5.07 -15.87
C PRO A 287 18.63 -4.79 -16.53
N LEU A 288 18.43 -5.30 -17.75
CA LEU A 288 17.18 -5.15 -18.50
C LEU A 288 16.00 -5.83 -17.80
N PHE A 289 16.23 -6.91 -17.05
CA PHE A 289 15.20 -7.60 -16.28
C PHE A 289 14.60 -6.68 -15.22
N LYS A 290 15.45 -6.10 -14.35
CA LYS A 290 15.00 -5.18 -13.30
C LYS A 290 14.35 -3.91 -13.89
N GLU A 291 14.86 -3.41 -15.02
CA GLU A 291 14.24 -2.27 -15.72
C GLU A 291 12.82 -2.59 -16.19
N LYS A 292 12.62 -3.74 -16.84
CA LYS A 292 11.29 -4.18 -17.30
C LYS A 292 10.34 -4.48 -16.14
N VAL A 293 10.84 -5.05 -15.03
CA VAL A 293 10.04 -5.23 -13.81
C VAL A 293 9.59 -3.90 -13.21
N LYS A 294 10.43 -2.86 -13.22
CA LYS A 294 10.03 -1.51 -12.78
C LYS A 294 8.92 -0.94 -13.66
N GLN A 295 9.03 -1.07 -14.98
CA GLN A 295 7.98 -0.64 -15.93
C GLN A 295 6.66 -1.40 -15.68
N LEU A 296 6.72 -2.71 -15.47
CA LEU A 296 5.54 -3.51 -15.12
C LEU A 296 4.93 -3.04 -13.78
N ARG A 297 5.76 -2.82 -12.75
CA ARG A 297 5.30 -2.31 -11.45
C ARG A 297 4.56 -0.99 -11.59
N GLU A 298 5.06 -0.05 -12.39
CA GLU A 298 4.40 1.23 -12.64
C GLU A 298 3.03 1.03 -13.29
N ALA A 299 2.94 0.24 -14.36
CA ALA A 299 1.68 -0.07 -15.03
C ALA A 299 0.65 -0.73 -14.08
N ILE A 300 1.10 -1.69 -13.25
CA ILE A 300 0.24 -2.33 -12.26
C ILE A 300 -0.17 -1.36 -11.15
N SER A 301 0.70 -0.44 -10.73
CA SER A 301 0.36 0.57 -9.73
C SER A 301 -0.71 1.54 -10.24
N ASP A 302 -0.66 1.89 -11.52
CA ASP A 302 -1.68 2.69 -12.19
C ASP A 302 -3.03 1.96 -12.26
N HIS A 303 -3.01 0.70 -12.68
CA HIS A 303 -4.18 -0.18 -12.73
C HIS A 303 -4.86 -0.32 -11.35
N ILE A 304 -4.08 -0.69 -10.31
CA ILE A 304 -4.54 -0.81 -8.93
C ILE A 304 -5.19 0.50 -8.47
N ARG A 305 -4.55 1.65 -8.75
CA ARG A 305 -5.08 2.95 -8.36
C ARG A 305 -6.43 3.22 -9.04
N GLN A 306 -6.59 2.90 -10.32
CA GLN A 306 -7.86 3.07 -11.02
C GLN A 306 -8.95 2.20 -10.38
N GLU A 307 -8.70 0.91 -10.20
CA GLU A 307 -9.67 -0.01 -9.61
C GLU A 307 -10.09 0.40 -8.19
N GLU A 308 -9.11 0.68 -7.32
CA GLU A 308 -9.39 1.01 -5.92
C GLU A 308 -10.08 2.36 -5.73
N SER A 309 -9.80 3.33 -6.61
CA SER A 309 -10.39 4.67 -6.51
C SER A 309 -11.77 4.77 -7.18
N THR A 310 -12.03 3.97 -8.22
CA THR A 310 -13.23 4.10 -9.05
C THR A 310 -14.11 2.85 -9.02
N MET A 311 -13.62 1.68 -9.44
CA MET A 311 -14.38 0.43 -9.47
C MET A 311 -14.88 0.04 -8.07
N PHE A 312 -14.03 0.16 -7.05
CA PHE A 312 -14.42 -0.17 -5.67
C PHE A 312 -15.49 0.76 -5.11
N ALA A 313 -15.48 2.04 -5.53
CA ALA A 313 -16.55 2.97 -5.21
C ALA A 313 -17.86 2.57 -5.91
N ALA A 314 -17.79 2.15 -7.18
CA ALA A 314 -18.94 1.66 -7.91
C ALA A 314 -19.54 0.38 -7.27
N ILE A 315 -18.71 -0.59 -6.88
CA ILE A 315 -19.15 -1.80 -6.16
C ILE A 315 -19.88 -1.43 -4.87
N ARG A 316 -19.27 -0.58 -4.03
CA ARG A 316 -19.85 -0.14 -2.75
C ARG A 316 -21.19 0.59 -2.91
N ASN A 317 -21.39 1.29 -4.02
CA ASN A 317 -22.62 2.04 -4.27
C ASN A 317 -23.73 1.19 -4.89
N ASN A 318 -23.43 0.00 -5.43
CA ASN A 318 -24.38 -0.78 -6.23
C ASN A 318 -24.61 -2.22 -5.74
N LEU A 319 -23.71 -2.77 -4.92
CA LEU A 319 -23.88 -4.11 -4.32
C LEU A 319 -24.23 -4.00 -2.83
N SER A 320 -25.13 -4.87 -2.38
CA SER A 320 -25.32 -5.09 -0.94
C SER A 320 -24.09 -5.76 -0.32
N THR A 321 -23.99 -5.73 1.01
CA THR A 321 -22.94 -6.45 1.75
C THR A 321 -22.91 -7.93 1.37
N GLU A 322 -24.06 -8.60 1.34
CA GLU A 322 -24.17 -10.02 1.00
C GLU A 322 -23.76 -10.31 -0.45
N GLN A 323 -24.13 -9.43 -1.39
CA GLN A 323 -23.72 -9.56 -2.79
C GLN A 323 -22.21 -9.39 -2.95
N SER A 324 -21.61 -8.49 -2.18
CA SER A 324 -20.18 -8.23 -2.21
C SER A 324 -19.37 -9.37 -1.59
N GLU A 325 -19.84 -9.94 -0.48
CA GLU A 325 -19.30 -11.16 0.14
C GLU A 325 -19.41 -12.36 -0.79
N GLN A 326 -20.56 -12.56 -1.43
CA GLN A 326 -20.75 -13.65 -2.39
C GLN A 326 -19.79 -13.51 -3.58
N LEU A 327 -19.62 -12.30 -4.12
CA LEU A 327 -18.66 -12.07 -5.20
C LEU A 327 -17.22 -12.37 -4.77
N ALA A 328 -16.87 -12.10 -3.51
CA ALA A 328 -15.58 -12.47 -2.93
C ALA A 328 -15.39 -14.00 -2.86
N THR A 329 -16.44 -14.75 -2.51
CA THR A 329 -16.42 -16.22 -2.52
C THR A 329 -16.21 -16.75 -3.94
N GLU A 330 -16.94 -16.22 -4.91
CA GLU A 330 -16.84 -16.60 -6.33
C GLU A 330 -15.43 -16.30 -6.88
N PHE A 331 -14.88 -15.12 -6.58
CA PHE A 331 -13.53 -14.73 -6.95
C PHE A 331 -12.47 -15.68 -6.40
N LYS A 332 -12.53 -16.03 -5.11
CA LYS A 332 -11.61 -17.00 -4.49
C LYS A 332 -11.71 -18.40 -5.12
N ALA A 333 -12.93 -18.83 -5.44
CA ALA A 333 -13.16 -20.11 -6.09
C ALA A 333 -12.57 -20.14 -7.50
N ALA A 334 -12.75 -19.06 -8.28
CA ALA A 334 -12.14 -18.90 -9.58
C ALA A 334 -10.60 -18.93 -9.49
N LYS A 335 -10.00 -18.15 -8.58
CA LYS A 335 -8.55 -18.19 -8.34
C LYS A 335 -8.04 -19.59 -8.04
N THR A 336 -8.72 -20.33 -7.15
CA THR A 336 -8.34 -21.71 -6.81
C THR A 336 -8.34 -22.62 -8.04
N ARG A 337 -9.39 -22.53 -8.87
CA ARG A 337 -9.49 -23.30 -10.12
C ARG A 337 -8.41 -22.91 -11.12
N ILE A 338 -8.13 -21.61 -11.27
CA ILE A 338 -7.10 -21.08 -12.19
C ILE A 338 -5.70 -21.53 -11.74
N GLN A 339 -5.41 -21.49 -10.44
CA GLN A 339 -4.15 -21.98 -9.87
C GLN A 339 -3.92 -23.46 -10.17
N GLN A 340 -4.96 -24.30 -10.04
CA GLN A 340 -4.89 -25.72 -10.39
C GLN A 340 -4.61 -25.93 -11.89
N LYS A 341 -5.28 -25.15 -12.75
CA LYS A 341 -5.08 -25.19 -14.21
C LYS A 341 -3.66 -24.79 -14.63
N LEU A 342 -3.06 -23.82 -13.94
CA LEU A 342 -1.68 -23.38 -14.16
C LEU A 342 -0.63 -24.35 -13.59
N GLY A 343 -1.06 -25.50 -13.06
CA GLY A 343 -0.17 -26.53 -12.50
C GLY A 343 0.48 -26.12 -11.19
N VAL A 344 -0.06 -25.11 -10.50
CA VAL A 344 0.53 -24.62 -9.26
C VAL A 344 -0.16 -25.26 -8.06
N VAL A 345 0.30 -26.45 -7.70
CA VAL A 345 -0.10 -27.12 -6.47
C VAL A 345 0.52 -26.36 -5.29
N THR A 346 -0.30 -25.72 -4.46
CA THR A 346 0.07 -25.47 -3.06
C THR A 346 0.18 -26.83 -2.39
N GLU A 347 1.40 -27.27 -2.09
CA GLU A 347 1.60 -28.37 -1.15
C GLU A 347 1.13 -27.88 0.24
N SER A 348 -0.13 -28.19 0.55
CA SER A 348 -0.63 -28.25 1.91
C SER A 348 -1.19 -29.65 2.13
N LYS A 349 -0.27 -30.57 2.42
CA LYS A 349 -0.46 -31.86 3.11
C LYS A 349 0.88 -32.10 3.81
N VAL A 350 1.01 -32.22 5.13
CA VAL A 350 0.13 -32.70 6.21
C VAL A 350 0.44 -31.90 7.46
#